data_AF-A0A6G1X4M1-F1
#
_entry.id   AF-A0A6G1X4M1-F1
#
_cell.length_a   1.000
_cell.length_b   1.000
_cell.length_c   1.000
_cell.angle_alpha   90.00
_cell.angle_beta   90.00
_cell.angle_gamma   90.00
#
_symmetry.space_group_name_H-M   'P 1'
#
loop_
_entity.id
_entity.type
_entity.pdbx_description
1 polymer ?
#
loop_
_entity_poly.entity_id
_entity_poly.type
_entity_poly.pdbx_seq_one_letter_code
_entity_poly.pdbx_strand_id
1 'polypeptide(L)'
;MESYYAQRIDLNGLLIGAIILTLFSLLVYLFNLILRKKLKVKKRKLFAFNDFVNEKHGKIDWGIRIAMMIAIIVGSFATLIVYPDMRYPVLAPAFISFLFIYIQEFTRAYMEWKYSSNRNDFIYTLSSLGFISLLLLIVFSNVNTWL
;
A
#
# COMPACT_ATOMS: atom_id res chain seq x y z
N MET A 1 11.02 -11.08 37.08
CA MET A 1 12.18 -10.34 36.52
C MET A 1 12.44 -10.67 35.05
N GLU A 2 11.85 -11.73 34.47
CA GLU A 2 11.94 -11.98 33.02
C GLU A 2 10.93 -11.21 32.16
N SER A 3 9.90 -10.60 32.77
CA SER A 3 8.85 -9.87 32.05
C SER A 3 9.26 -8.48 31.51
N TYR A 4 10.50 -8.03 31.75
CA TYR A 4 11.00 -6.73 31.30
C TYR A 4 11.84 -6.80 29.99
N TYR A 5 12.06 -8.01 29.46
CA TYR A 5 12.83 -8.22 28.22
C TYR A 5 11.99 -8.17 26.94
N ALA A 6 10.65 -8.12 27.05
CA ALA A 6 9.75 -8.29 25.91
C ALA A 6 9.52 -7.04 25.05
N GLN A 7 10.20 -5.92 25.27
CA GLN A 7 9.97 -4.72 24.46
C GLN A 7 11.16 -3.77 24.38
N ARG A 8 12.34 -4.27 23.97
CA ARG A 8 13.30 -3.40 23.29
C ARG A 8 13.16 -3.60 21.81
N ILE A 9 12.59 -2.59 21.16
CA ILE A 9 12.91 -2.32 19.76
C ILE A 9 14.42 -2.07 19.75
N ASP A 10 15.19 -3.03 19.25
CA ASP A 10 16.64 -2.92 19.19
C ASP A 10 17.02 -1.96 18.05
N LEU A 11 18.05 -1.15 18.28
CA LEU A 11 18.49 -0.17 17.28
C LEU A 11 18.86 -0.84 15.96
N ASN A 12 19.38 -2.07 16.03
CA ASN A 12 19.74 -2.85 14.85
C ASN A 12 18.52 -3.29 14.05
N GLY A 13 17.45 -3.79 14.70
CA GLY A 13 16.17 -4.09 14.05
C GLY A 13 15.53 -2.89 13.38
N LEU A 14 15.57 -1.71 14.01
CA LEU A 14 15.12 -0.45 13.39
C LEU A 14 15.95 -0.08 12.15
N LEU A 15 17.27 -0.19 12.24
CA LEU A 15 18.17 0.10 11.13
C LEU A 15 17.93 -0.86 9.96
N ILE A 16 17.79 -2.16 10.22
CA ILE A 16 17.48 -3.18 9.20
C ILE A 16 16.12 -2.86 8.55
N GLY A 17 15.09 -2.58 9.34
CA GLY A 17 13.77 -2.19 8.83
C GLY A 17 13.82 -0.94 7.94
N ALA A 18 14.56 0.08 8.35
CA ALA A 18 14.75 1.31 7.58
C ALA A 18 15.49 1.06 6.25
N ILE A 19 16.51 0.18 6.25
CA ILE A 19 17.23 -0.22 5.04
C ILE A 19 16.29 -0.94 4.07
N ILE A 20 15.49 -1.90 4.56
CA ILE A 20 14.51 -2.63 3.74
C ILE A 20 13.50 -1.67 3.12
N LEU A 21 12.93 -0.75 3.91
CA LEU A 21 11.97 0.24 3.41
C LEU A 21 12.59 1.18 2.37
N THR A 22 13.84 1.59 2.57
CA THR A 22 14.58 2.44 1.65
C THR A 22 14.83 1.73 0.32
N LEU A 23 15.33 0.49 0.36
CA LEU A 23 15.57 -0.33 -0.83
C LEU A 23 14.27 -0.65 -1.58
N PHE A 24 13.21 -1.01 -0.85
CA PHE A 24 11.88 -1.24 -1.41
C PHE A 24 11.39 0.00 -2.17
N SER A 25 11.44 1.17 -1.52
CA SER A 25 11.01 2.43 -2.10
C SER A 25 11.83 2.81 -3.33
N LEU A 26 13.15 2.59 -3.29
CA LEU A 26 14.07 2.84 -4.40
C LEU A 26 13.75 1.96 -5.62
N LEU A 27 13.54 0.65 -5.41
CA LEU A 27 13.19 -0.29 -6.47
C LEU A 27 11.87 0.09 -7.14
N VAL A 28 10.84 0.39 -6.35
CA VAL A 28 9.53 0.85 -6.86
C VAL A 28 9.70 2.14 -7.65
N TYR A 29 10.49 3.10 -7.16
CA TYR A 29 10.74 4.36 -7.86
C TYR A 29 11.43 4.14 -9.22
N LEU A 30 12.50 3.35 -9.25
CA LEU A 30 13.27 3.08 -10.47
C LEU A 30 12.43 2.34 -11.51
N PHE A 31 11.69 1.31 -11.09
CA PHE A 31 10.79 0.57 -11.97
C PHE A 31 9.74 1.47 -12.60
N ASN A 32 9.09 2.31 -11.80
CA ASN A 32 8.13 3.31 -12.27
C ASN A 32 8.76 4.31 -13.24
N LEU A 33 9.98 4.77 -12.98
CA LEU A 33 10.70 5.68 -13.86
C LEU A 33 10.96 5.05 -15.23
N ILE A 34 11.40 3.80 -15.26
CA ILE A 34 11.66 3.05 -16.50
C ILE A 34 10.35 2.84 -17.28
N LEU A 35 9.29 2.38 -16.61
CA LEU A 35 8.00 2.16 -17.26
C LEU A 35 7.42 3.46 -17.83
N ARG A 36 7.50 4.57 -17.10
CA ARG A 36 7.03 5.88 -17.59
C ARG A 36 7.71 6.28 -18.89
N LYS A 37 9.03 6.11 -18.95
CA LYS A 37 9.80 6.40 -20.17
C LYS A 37 9.41 5.47 -21.33
N LYS A 38 9.27 4.17 -21.08
CA LYS A 38 8.93 3.17 -22.12
C LYS A 38 7.51 3.35 -22.65
N LEU A 39 6.54 3.56 -21.77
CA LEU A 39 5.12 3.65 -22.12
C LEU A 39 4.67 5.06 -22.51
N LYS A 40 5.58 6.06 -22.43
CA LYS A 40 5.33 7.48 -22.70
C LYS A 40 4.13 8.04 -21.93
N VAL A 41 3.90 7.52 -20.73
CA VAL A 41 2.82 7.98 -19.84
C VAL A 41 3.26 9.22 -19.07
N LYS A 42 2.32 10.14 -18.87
CA LYS A 42 2.58 11.40 -18.17
C LYS A 42 2.94 11.12 -16.70
N LYS A 43 3.86 11.91 -16.15
CA LYS A 43 4.18 11.85 -14.72
C LYS A 43 2.95 12.28 -13.92
N ARG A 44 2.37 11.33 -13.19
CA ARG A 44 1.30 11.60 -12.23
C ARG A 44 1.87 12.30 -11.01
N LYS A 45 1.14 13.27 -10.47
CA LYS A 45 1.47 13.87 -9.16
C LYS A 45 1.04 12.87 -8.08
N LEU A 46 2.00 12.46 -7.25
CA LEU A 46 1.68 11.69 -6.05
C LEU A 46 0.69 12.52 -5.22
N PHE A 47 -0.41 11.90 -4.80
CA PHE A 47 -1.47 12.52 -3.98
C PHE A 47 -2.29 13.65 -4.63
N ALA A 48 -2.27 13.80 -5.96
CA ALA A 48 -3.19 14.76 -6.59
C ALA A 48 -4.64 14.30 -6.46
N PHE A 49 -5.45 15.10 -5.75
CA PHE A 49 -6.88 14.87 -5.54
C PHE A 49 -7.74 14.96 -6.80
N ASN A 50 -7.16 15.33 -7.96
CA ASN A 50 -7.89 15.55 -9.21
C ASN A 50 -7.37 14.70 -10.38
N ASP A 51 -6.48 13.74 -10.13
CA ASP A 51 -5.93 12.87 -11.19
C ASP A 51 -6.82 11.64 -11.40
N PHE A 52 -8.07 11.90 -11.80
CA PHE A 52 -9.07 10.87 -12.05
C PHE A 52 -9.29 10.66 -13.55
N VAL A 53 -9.51 9.42 -13.96
CA VAL A 53 -9.87 9.09 -15.36
C VAL A 53 -11.19 9.73 -15.77
N ASN A 54 -12.15 9.82 -14.85
CA ASN A 54 -13.43 10.51 -15.03
C ASN A 54 -14.03 10.91 -13.68
N GLU A 55 -15.14 11.65 -13.69
CA GLU A 55 -15.83 12.08 -12.46
C GLU A 55 -16.32 10.91 -11.60
N LYS A 56 -16.73 9.80 -12.23
CA LYS A 56 -17.19 8.61 -11.50
C LYS A 56 -16.06 7.99 -10.68
N HIS A 57 -14.86 7.91 -11.24
CA HIS A 57 -13.66 7.45 -10.55
C HIS A 57 -13.37 8.32 -9.33
N GLY A 58 -13.49 9.64 -9.46
CA GLY A 58 -13.29 10.56 -8.32
C GLY A 58 -14.26 10.33 -7.16
N LYS A 59 -15.54 10.09 -7.45
CA LYS A 59 -16.54 9.76 -6.43
C LYS A 59 -16.23 8.43 -5.73
N ILE A 60 -15.83 7.42 -6.50
CA ILE A 60 -15.46 6.10 -5.95
C ILE A 60 -14.20 6.23 -5.07
N ASP A 61 -13.15 6.88 -5.55
CA ASP A 61 -11.90 7.09 -4.80
C ASP A 61 -12.14 7.81 -3.48
N TRP A 62 -13.02 8.82 -3.48
CA TRP A 62 -13.38 9.53 -2.25
C TRP A 62 -14.17 8.64 -1.29
N GLY A 63 -15.11 7.84 -1.80
CA GLY A 63 -15.83 6.83 -1.01
C GLY A 63 -14.89 5.80 -0.38
N ILE A 64 -13.90 5.31 -1.13
CA ILE A 64 -12.88 4.38 -0.63
C ILE A 64 -12.06 5.03 0.50
N ARG A 65 -11.71 6.31 0.39
CA ARG A 65 -10.97 7.05 1.45
C ARG A 65 -11.78 7.18 2.73
N ILE A 66 -13.06 7.50 2.63
CA ILE A 66 -13.95 7.59 3.81
C ILE A 66 -14.10 6.22 4.46
N ALA A 67 -14.34 5.19 3.66
CA ALA A 67 -14.43 3.81 4.14
C ALA A 67 -13.13 3.38 4.85
N MET A 68 -11.96 3.76 4.32
CA MET A 68 -10.66 3.51 4.96
C MET A 68 -10.57 4.16 6.33
N MET A 69 -10.93 5.45 6.43
CA MET A 69 -10.89 6.19 7.71
C MET A 69 -11.81 5.55 8.74
N ILE A 70 -13.04 5.19 8.35
CA ILE A 70 -13.99 4.50 9.22
C ILE A 70 -13.43 3.14 9.67
N ALA A 71 -12.90 2.35 8.74
CA ALA A 71 -12.33 1.03 9.05
C ALA A 71 -11.15 1.11 10.02
N ILE A 72 -10.26 2.10 9.86
CA ILE A 72 -9.14 2.31 10.78
C ILE A 72 -9.65 2.69 12.17
N ILE A 73 -10.61 3.61 12.27
CA ILE A 73 -11.19 4.04 13.54
C ILE A 73 -11.85 2.83 14.24
N VAL A 74 -12.75 2.13 13.55
CA VAL A 74 -13.46 0.97 14.10
C VAL A 74 -12.51 -0.16 14.48
N GLY A 75 -11.55 -0.51 13.61
CA GLY A 75 -10.56 -1.55 13.88
C GLY A 75 -9.67 -1.23 15.08
N SER A 76 -9.29 0.04 15.24
CA SER A 76 -8.52 0.51 16.40
C SER A 76 -9.33 0.38 17.69
N PHE A 77 -10.58 0.85 17.69
CA PHE A 77 -11.46 0.72 18.86
C PHE A 77 -11.76 -0.74 19.21
N ALA A 78 -12.04 -1.58 18.22
CA ALA A 78 -12.28 -3.01 18.43
C ALA A 78 -11.08 -3.71 19.07
N THR A 79 -9.87 -3.39 18.63
CA THR A 79 -8.62 -3.95 19.20
C THR A 79 -8.41 -3.50 20.64
N LEU A 80 -8.69 -2.23 20.95
CA LEU A 80 -8.46 -1.67 22.29
C LEU A 80 -9.52 -2.09 23.32
N ILE A 81 -10.78 -2.22 22.93
CA ILE A 81 -11.91 -2.38 23.85
C ILE A 81 -12.37 -3.84 23.95
N VAL A 82 -12.45 -4.55 22.82
CA VAL A 82 -13.15 -5.84 22.75
C VAL A 82 -12.17 -7.00 22.90
N TYR A 83 -10.95 -6.86 22.39
CA TYR A 83 -9.97 -7.94 22.35
C TYR A 83 -8.56 -7.48 22.77
N PRO A 84 -8.40 -6.93 23.99
CA PRO A 84 -7.10 -6.39 24.43
C PRO A 84 -5.98 -7.44 24.42
N ASP A 85 -6.31 -8.71 24.64
CA ASP A 85 -5.34 -9.81 24.69
C ASP A 85 -5.15 -10.53 23.34
N MET A 86 -6.02 -10.28 22.35
CA MET A 86 -5.87 -10.88 21.01
C MET A 86 -5.40 -9.83 20.01
N ARG A 87 -4.15 -9.95 19.60
CA ARG A 87 -3.59 -9.16 18.50
C ARG A 87 -4.13 -9.70 17.18
N TYR A 88 -5.24 -9.17 16.70
CA TYR A 88 -5.75 -9.45 15.36
C TYR A 88 -4.99 -8.59 14.33
N PRO A 89 -4.03 -9.16 13.57
CA PRO A 89 -3.19 -8.36 12.67
C PRO A 89 -4.00 -7.70 11.55
N VAL A 90 -5.15 -8.30 11.21
CA VAL A 90 -6.10 -7.81 10.18
C VAL A 90 -6.78 -6.50 10.60
N LEU A 91 -6.97 -6.28 11.90
CA LEU A 91 -7.56 -5.05 12.44
C LEU A 91 -6.53 -3.95 12.68
N ALA A 92 -5.23 -4.26 12.52
CA ALA A 92 -4.17 -3.29 12.69
C ALA A 92 -4.29 -2.17 11.63
N PRO A 93 -4.15 -0.89 12.01
CA PRO A 93 -4.25 0.24 11.09
C PRO A 93 -3.36 0.11 9.86
N ALA A 94 -2.16 -0.47 10.02
CA ALA A 94 -1.23 -0.71 8.92
C ALA A 94 -1.82 -1.69 7.88
N PHE A 95 -2.36 -2.83 8.32
CA PHE A 95 -2.95 -3.83 7.42
C PHE A 95 -4.15 -3.25 6.66
N ILE A 96 -5.05 -2.57 7.37
CA ILE A 96 -6.21 -1.90 6.77
C ILE A 96 -5.74 -0.88 5.72
N SER A 97 -4.74 -0.05 6.05
CA SER A 97 -4.20 0.94 5.10
C SER A 97 -3.65 0.29 3.84
N PHE A 98 -2.85 -0.78 3.98
CA PHE A 98 -2.32 -1.52 2.82
C PHE A 98 -3.45 -2.10 1.95
N LEU A 99 -4.46 -2.72 2.55
CA LEU A 99 -5.60 -3.27 1.83
C LEU A 99 -6.35 -2.19 1.03
N PHE A 100 -6.60 -1.04 1.64
CA PHE A 100 -7.30 0.06 0.98
C PHE A 100 -6.46 0.72 -0.14
N ILE A 101 -5.15 0.84 0.03
CA ILE A 101 -4.24 1.28 -1.05
C ILE A 101 -4.35 0.33 -2.26
N TYR A 102 -4.39 -0.97 -2.01
CA TYR A 102 -4.59 -1.96 -3.07
C TYR A 102 -5.93 -1.79 -3.79
N ILE A 103 -7.02 -1.63 -3.04
CA ILE A 103 -8.37 -1.41 -3.60
C ILE A 103 -8.42 -0.15 -4.47
N GLN A 104 -7.76 0.94 -4.05
CA GLN A 104 -7.67 2.18 -4.83
C GLN A 104 -6.95 1.96 -6.16
N GLU A 105 -5.78 1.34 -6.13
CA GLU A 105 -4.99 1.11 -7.34
C GLU A 105 -5.68 0.11 -8.30
N PHE A 106 -6.36 -0.92 -7.78
CA PHE A 106 -7.19 -1.81 -8.60
C PHE A 106 -8.36 -1.07 -9.25
N THR A 107 -9.06 -0.24 -8.48
CA THR A 107 -10.16 0.59 -8.99
C THR A 107 -9.66 1.47 -10.13
N ARG A 108 -8.50 2.11 -9.95
CA ARG A 108 -7.85 2.92 -10.98
C ARG A 108 -7.51 2.10 -12.22
N ALA A 109 -6.87 0.94 -12.06
CA ALA A 109 -6.54 0.07 -13.19
C ALA A 109 -7.80 -0.33 -13.98
N TYR A 110 -8.89 -0.67 -13.28
CA TYR A 110 -10.18 -0.96 -13.93
C TYR A 110 -10.73 0.26 -14.69
N MET A 111 -10.69 1.45 -14.08
CA MET A 111 -11.19 2.68 -14.69
C MET A 111 -10.34 3.08 -15.89
N GLU A 112 -9.03 2.93 -15.82
CA GLU A 112 -8.11 3.18 -16.94
C GLU A 112 -8.35 2.20 -18.09
N TRP A 113 -8.55 0.91 -17.78
CA TRP A 113 -8.86 -0.10 -18.79
C TRP A 113 -10.15 0.21 -19.55
N LYS A 114 -11.19 0.66 -18.82
CA LYS A 114 -12.53 0.86 -19.37
C LYS A 114 -12.76 2.25 -19.97
N TYR A 115 -12.13 3.28 -19.41
CA TYR A 115 -12.46 4.68 -19.72
C TYR A 115 -11.26 5.53 -20.18
N SER A 116 -10.01 5.08 -20.04
CA SER A 116 -8.86 5.86 -20.54
C SER A 116 -8.80 5.81 -22.06
N SER A 117 -8.54 6.96 -22.68
CA SER A 117 -8.20 7.05 -24.11
C SER A 117 -6.84 6.44 -24.42
N ASN A 118 -5.93 6.39 -23.43
CA ASN A 118 -4.59 5.87 -23.57
C ASN A 118 -4.44 4.51 -22.87
N ARG A 119 -4.33 3.44 -23.65
CA ARG A 119 -4.15 2.07 -23.15
C ARG A 119 -2.84 1.90 -22.35
N ASN A 120 -1.83 2.73 -22.64
CA ASN A 120 -0.54 2.66 -21.94
C ASN A 120 -0.65 3.07 -20.47
N ASP A 121 -1.64 3.88 -20.10
CA ASP A 121 -1.89 4.25 -18.69
C ASP A 121 -2.32 3.03 -17.89
N PHE A 122 -3.24 2.22 -18.44
CA PHE A 122 -3.64 0.96 -17.83
C PHE A 122 -2.46 -0.01 -17.68
N ILE A 123 -1.67 -0.20 -18.75
CA ILE A 123 -0.49 -1.08 -18.71
C ILE A 123 0.50 -0.62 -17.65
N TYR A 124 0.70 0.69 -17.53
CA TYR A 124 1.57 1.29 -16.51
C TYR A 124 1.07 0.97 -15.10
N THR A 125 -0.21 1.22 -14.81
CA THR A 125 -0.80 0.97 -13.48
C THR A 125 -0.78 -0.51 -13.13
N LEU A 126 -1.19 -1.38 -14.06
CA LEU A 126 -1.21 -2.83 -13.84
C LEU A 126 0.20 -3.40 -13.60
N SER A 127 1.19 -2.96 -14.39
CA SER A 127 2.58 -3.38 -14.22
C SER A 127 3.16 -2.91 -12.90
N SER A 128 2.83 -1.68 -12.48
CA SER A 128 3.29 -1.12 -11.20
C SER A 128 2.69 -1.88 -10.01
N LEU A 129 1.38 -2.17 -10.06
CA LEU A 129 0.69 -3.01 -9.09
C LEU A 129 1.28 -4.41 -8.99
N GLY A 130 1.51 -5.05 -10.14
CA GLY A 130 2.12 -6.39 -10.20
C GLY A 130 3.52 -6.39 -9.58
N PHE A 131 4.33 -5.39 -9.90
CA PHE A 131 5.68 -5.27 -9.35
C PHE A 131 5.69 -5.04 -7.83
N ILE A 132 4.85 -4.13 -7.32
CA ILE A 132 4.71 -3.91 -5.87
C ILE A 132 4.25 -5.19 -5.16
N SER A 133 3.30 -5.91 -5.75
CA SER A 133 2.80 -7.17 -5.20
C SER A 133 3.88 -8.24 -5.12
N LEU A 134 4.69 -8.36 -6.17
CA LEU A 134 5.83 -9.27 -6.19
C LEU A 134 6.88 -8.91 -5.13
N LEU A 135 7.21 -7.62 -4.98
CA LEU A 135 8.13 -7.19 -3.94
C LEU A 135 7.59 -7.47 -2.53
N LEU A 136 6.31 -7.22 -2.27
CA LEU A 136 5.69 -7.54 -0.99
C LEU A 136 5.71 -9.04 -0.71
N LEU A 137 5.41 -9.89 -1.70
CA LEU A 137 5.52 -11.34 -1.56
C LEU A 137 6.95 -11.78 -1.20
N ILE A 138 7.97 -11.18 -1.81
CA ILE A 138 9.37 -11.45 -1.47
C ILE A 138 9.65 -11.04 -0.02
N VAL A 139 9.25 -9.84 0.40
CA VAL A 139 9.49 -9.37 1.78
C VAL A 139 8.79 -10.29 2.79
N PHE A 140 7.49 -10.58 2.59
CA PHE A 140 6.71 -11.37 3.55
C PHE A 140 7.02 -12.87 3.55
N SER A 141 7.40 -13.46 2.41
CA SER A 141 7.84 -14.86 2.37
C SER A 141 9.14 -15.09 3.14
N ASN A 142 10.03 -14.10 3.14
CA ASN A 142 11.28 -14.16 3.88
C ASN A 142 11.13 -13.69 5.33
N VAL A 143 10.05 -13.00 5.73
CA VAL A 143 9.84 -12.59 7.14
C VAL A 143 9.88 -13.78 8.11
N ASN A 144 9.38 -14.96 7.72
CA ASN A 144 9.46 -16.18 8.54
C ASN A 144 10.89 -16.72 8.70
N THR A 145 11.87 -16.23 7.92
CA THR A 145 13.28 -16.60 8.08
C THR A 145 14.03 -15.68 9.05
N TRP A 146 13.40 -14.60 9.53
CA TRP A 146 13.98 -13.60 10.44
C TRP A 146 13.29 -13.53 11.82
N LEU A 147 12.31 -14.41 12.09
CA LEU A 147 11.68 -14.66 13.39
C LEU A 147 12.14 -16.02 13.92
#